data_AF-A0A329J1I7-F1
#
_entry.id   AF-A0A329J1I7-F1
#
_cell.length_a   1.000
_cell.length_b   1.000
_cell.length_c   1.000
_cell.angle_alpha   90.00
_cell.angle_beta   90.00
_cell.angle_gamma   90.00
#
_symmetry.space_group_name_H-M   'P 1'
#
loop_
_entity.id
_entity.type
_entity.pdbx_description
1 polymer ?
#
loop_
_entity_poly.entity_id
_entity_poly.type
_entity_poly.pdbx_seq_one_letter_code
_entity_poly.pdbx_strand_id
1 'polypeptide(L)'
;MLAFFIPLINLWIAGAPELQSAVARRFALIAIATPASYVFFGVLTYMAGSQIPDVWSWSPAWLLIGSVICAMNGNEGQRRHVTASSKLRFAHGVCGSLASLYALFHIGNHAAGIFSVQLHSEIMEFGRAVYRSTLGEPLLVAVMLFQVLSGIRLIWCWSEAAADRYRTFQVASGAFMALFILGHMNSVFVFARIWLGIPTDWSFATGEPAGLIHDSWNIRLLPHYAMGVFFTLTHLLSGLRVVLIAHGTPTHTANRLWWTGGALSGGICVVIMCGMSGLHLN
;
A
#
# COMPACT_ATOMS: atom_id res chain seq x y z
N MET A 1 8.00 16.10 -4.37
CA MET A 1 9.18 15.23 -4.63
C MET A 1 9.69 14.52 -3.37
N LEU A 2 9.91 15.19 -2.23
CA LEU A 2 10.38 14.53 -0.98
C LEU A 2 9.51 13.36 -0.51
N ALA A 3 8.18 13.43 -0.69
CA ALA A 3 7.25 12.37 -0.31
C ALA A 3 7.48 11.03 -1.06
N PHE A 4 8.12 11.05 -2.23
CA PHE A 4 8.51 9.83 -2.94
C PHE A 4 9.85 9.26 -2.45
N PHE A 5 10.74 10.10 -1.93
CA PHE A 5 12.07 9.66 -1.48
C PHE A 5 12.05 9.00 -0.11
N ILE A 6 11.19 9.47 0.81
CA ILE A 6 11.12 8.92 2.17
C ILE A 6 10.93 7.40 2.16
N PRO A 7 9.97 6.82 1.40
CA PRO A 7 9.80 5.37 1.38
C PRO A 7 10.97 4.61 0.73
N LEU A 8 11.61 5.19 -0.29
CA LEU A 8 12.76 4.56 -0.95
C LEU A 8 14.00 4.53 -0.05
N ILE A 9 14.27 5.64 0.64
CA ILE A 9 15.36 5.73 1.62
C ILE A 9 15.12 4.73 2.76
N ASN A 10 13.90 4.68 3.29
CA ASN A 10 13.60 3.76 4.39
C ASN A 10 13.56 2.29 3.96
N LEU A 11 13.22 1.99 2.70
CA LEU A 11 13.38 0.66 2.14
C LEU A 11 14.85 0.23 2.09
N TRP A 12 15.75 1.16 1.70
CA TRP A 12 17.18 0.92 1.72
C TRP A 12 17.71 0.71 3.15
N ILE A 13 17.34 1.60 4.09
CA ILE A 13 17.70 1.48 5.52
C ILE A 13 17.21 0.14 6.09
N ALA A 14 15.96 -0.25 5.84
CA ALA A 14 15.39 -1.50 6.35
C ALA A 14 16.10 -2.76 5.82
N GLY A 15 16.85 -2.64 4.72
CA GLY A 15 17.65 -3.71 4.13
C GLY A 15 19.15 -3.61 4.39
N ALA A 16 19.61 -2.58 5.10
CA ALA A 16 21.01 -2.33 5.38
C ALA A 16 21.57 -3.44 6.30
N PRO A 17 22.65 -4.15 5.90
CA PRO A 17 23.28 -5.19 6.72
C PRO A 17 23.75 -4.69 8.08
N GLU A 18 24.08 -3.40 8.18
CA GLU A 18 24.56 -2.74 9.40
C GLU A 18 23.44 -2.50 10.41
N LEU A 19 22.16 -2.55 9.99
CA LEU A 19 21.02 -2.30 10.84
C LEU A 19 20.66 -3.54 11.68
N GLN A 20 21.34 -3.70 12.82
CA GLN A 20 21.13 -4.84 13.72
C GLN A 20 19.92 -4.65 14.66
N SER A 21 19.48 -3.41 14.89
CA SER A 21 18.35 -3.11 15.78
C SER A 21 17.01 -3.44 15.11
N ALA A 22 16.22 -4.30 15.77
CA ALA A 22 14.87 -4.63 15.33
C ALA A 22 13.93 -3.42 15.48
N VAL A 23 14.13 -2.57 16.48
CA VAL A 23 13.35 -1.34 16.69
C VAL A 23 13.60 -0.36 15.55
N ALA A 24 14.87 -0.13 15.18
CA ALA A 24 15.21 0.75 14.06
C ALA A 24 14.71 0.21 12.72
N ARG A 25 14.77 -1.10 12.50
CA ARG A 25 14.19 -1.72 11.30
C ARG A 25 12.68 -1.54 11.24
N ARG A 26 11.96 -1.72 12.35
CA ARG A 26 10.52 -1.47 12.44
C ARG A 26 10.17 -0.01 12.18
N PHE A 27 10.98 0.92 12.67
CA PHE A 27 10.81 2.34 12.37
C PHE A 27 10.91 2.60 10.87
N ALA A 28 11.95 2.08 10.21
CA ALA A 28 12.10 2.20 8.78
C ALA A 28 10.89 1.62 8.03
N LEU A 29 10.40 0.44 8.42
CA LEU A 29 9.20 -0.16 7.84
C LEU A 29 7.94 0.71 8.01
N ILE A 30 7.76 1.33 9.18
CA ILE A 30 6.67 2.28 9.44
C ILE A 30 6.84 3.54 8.56
N ALA A 31 8.06 4.04 8.41
CA ALA A 31 8.37 5.22 7.60
C ALA A 31 8.19 5.01 6.09
N ILE A 32 8.26 3.77 5.61
CA ILE A 32 7.88 3.44 4.23
C ILE A 32 6.40 3.77 3.98
N ALA A 33 5.54 3.55 4.98
CA ALA A 33 4.10 3.80 4.87
C ALA A 33 3.69 5.26 5.07
N THR A 34 4.63 6.19 5.29
CA THR A 34 4.38 7.62 5.55
C THR A 34 3.37 8.24 4.58
N PRO A 35 3.44 8.06 3.25
CA PRO A 35 2.46 8.66 2.34
C PRO A 35 1.03 8.17 2.59
N ALA A 36 0.86 6.86 2.82
CA ALA A 36 -0.46 6.28 3.11
C ALA A 36 -0.99 6.72 4.47
N SER A 37 -0.13 6.76 5.49
CA SER A 37 -0.48 7.29 6.80
C SER A 37 -0.88 8.75 6.75
N TYR A 38 -0.20 9.57 5.93
CA TYR A 38 -0.49 10.99 5.84
C TYR A 38 -1.84 11.26 5.17
N VAL A 39 -2.20 10.51 4.12
CA VAL A 39 -3.55 10.55 3.55
C VAL A 39 -4.60 10.12 4.57
N PHE A 40 -4.41 8.98 5.23
CA PHE A 40 -5.37 8.47 6.20
C PHE A 40 -5.58 9.45 7.36
N PHE A 41 -4.49 9.97 7.92
CA PHE A 41 -4.52 10.98 8.98
C PHE A 41 -5.26 12.25 8.52
N GLY A 42 -4.93 12.77 7.33
CA GLY A 42 -5.57 13.96 6.77
C GLY A 42 -7.08 13.80 6.54
N VAL A 43 -7.53 12.61 6.13
CA VAL A 43 -8.97 12.30 6.03
C VAL A 43 -9.63 12.36 7.40
N LEU A 44 -9.03 11.74 8.42
CA LEU A 44 -9.58 11.72 9.77
C LEU A 44 -9.64 13.11 10.40
N THR A 45 -8.58 13.93 10.26
CA THR A 45 -8.56 15.30 10.78
C THR A 45 -9.56 16.20 10.05
N TYR A 46 -9.70 16.04 8.73
CA TYR A 46 -10.69 16.76 7.95
C TYR A 46 -12.12 16.41 8.39
N MET A 47 -12.43 15.12 8.53
CA MET A 47 -13.73 14.66 9.01
C MET A 47 -14.03 15.10 10.45
N ALA A 48 -13.00 15.28 11.28
CA ALA A 48 -13.12 15.82 12.62
C ALA A 48 -13.28 17.35 12.67
N GLY A 49 -13.30 18.04 11.51
CA GLY A 49 -13.49 19.48 11.41
C GLY A 49 -12.23 20.30 11.73
N SER A 50 -11.05 19.69 11.74
CA SER A 50 -9.79 20.39 12.00
C SER A 50 -9.56 21.53 11.01
N GLN A 51 -9.30 22.73 11.53
CA GLN A 51 -8.88 23.89 10.73
C GLN A 51 -7.36 24.02 10.66
N ILE A 52 -6.62 23.17 11.38
CA ILE A 52 -5.16 23.17 11.38
C ILE A 52 -4.69 22.52 10.08
N PRO A 53 -3.79 23.19 9.30
CA PRO A 53 -3.24 22.58 8.11
C PRO A 53 -2.53 21.26 8.46
N ASP A 54 -2.81 20.20 7.71
CA ASP A 54 -2.41 18.84 8.09
C ASP A 54 -0.90 18.69 8.33
N VAL A 55 -0.06 19.49 7.67
CA VAL A 55 1.40 19.52 7.89
C VAL A 55 1.76 19.82 9.35
N TRP A 56 1.04 20.74 10.00
CA TRP A 56 1.28 21.16 11.37
C TRP A 56 0.82 20.14 12.41
N SER A 57 -0.16 19.30 12.07
CA SER A 57 -0.58 18.20 12.93
C SER A 57 0.24 16.93 12.68
N TRP A 58 0.58 16.67 11.42
CA TRP A 58 1.33 15.49 11.00
C TRP A 58 2.79 15.52 11.46
N SER A 59 3.49 16.64 11.28
CA SER A 59 4.94 16.72 11.57
C SER A 59 5.25 16.48 13.05
N PRO A 60 4.55 17.10 14.03
CA PRO A 60 4.77 16.80 15.44
C PRO A 60 4.38 15.38 15.84
N ALA A 61 3.27 14.86 15.30
CA ALA A 61 2.88 13.46 15.54
C ALA A 61 3.97 12.49 15.08
N TRP A 62 4.57 12.76 13.92
CA TRP A 62 5.65 11.94 13.38
C TRP A 62 6.96 12.05 14.18
N LEU A 63 7.32 13.27 14.61
CA LEU A 63 8.46 13.49 15.50
C LEU A 63 8.28 12.77 16.84
N LEU A 64 7.07 12.77 17.39
CA LEU A 64 6.73 12.05 18.62
C LEU A 64 6.86 10.54 18.43
N ILE A 65 6.36 9.99 17.32
CA ILE A 65 6.52 8.57 17.00
C ILE A 65 8.01 8.22 16.90
N GLY A 66 8.79 9.04 16.20
CA GLY A 66 10.24 8.87 16.09
C GLY A 66 10.94 8.93 17.44
N SER A 67 10.61 9.89 18.30
CA SER A 67 11.25 10.06 19.62
C SER A 67 10.92 8.93 20.58
N VAL A 68 9.65 8.49 20.62
CA VAL A 68 9.22 7.33 21.41
C VAL A 68 9.97 6.07 20.96
N ILE A 69 10.09 5.85 19.64
CA ILE A 69 10.78 4.68 19.11
C ILE A 69 12.28 4.73 19.38
N CYS A 70 12.92 5.90 19.24
CA CYS A 70 14.32 6.10 19.64
C CYS A 70 14.53 5.82 21.13
N ALA A 71 13.62 6.26 22.00
CA ALA A 71 13.69 5.98 23.45
C ALA A 71 13.52 4.48 23.77
N MET A 72 12.69 3.76 22.99
CA MET A 72 12.50 2.31 23.13
C MET A 72 13.70 1.48 22.64
N ASN A 73 14.55 2.05 21.78
CA ASN A 73 15.72 1.36 21.20
C ASN A 73 16.80 1.08 22.26
N GLY A 74 16.90 1.90 23.32
CA GLY A 74 17.84 1.67 24.43
C GLY A 74 17.52 0.46 25.32
N ASN A 75 16.35 -0.18 25.12
CA ASN A 75 15.83 -1.30 25.92
C ASN A 75 15.80 -2.64 25.13
N GLU A 76 16.67 -2.82 24.13
CA GLU A 76 16.82 -4.08 23.38
C GLU A 76 17.51 -5.20 24.19
N GLY A 77 17.08 -5.43 25.44
CA GLY A 77 17.39 -6.67 26.16
C GLY A 77 16.78 -7.89 25.44
N GLN A 78 17.28 -9.10 25.75
CA GLN A 78 16.92 -10.39 25.12
C GLN A 78 15.42 -10.52 24.75
N ARG A 79 15.04 -10.12 23.54
CA ARG A 79 13.69 -10.35 23.01
C ARG A 79 13.63 -11.72 22.38
N ARG A 80 12.60 -12.47 22.74
CA ARG A 80 12.36 -13.81 22.21
C ARG A 80 11.93 -13.69 20.75
N HIS A 81 12.71 -14.26 19.83
CA HIS A 81 12.38 -14.27 18.40
C HIS A 81 10.99 -14.89 18.17
N VAL A 82 10.07 -14.09 17.63
CA VAL A 82 8.73 -14.57 17.30
C VAL A 82 8.72 -15.12 15.88
N THR A 83 8.50 -16.43 15.73
CA THR A 83 8.43 -17.07 14.42
C THR A 83 7.02 -16.96 13.81
N ALA A 84 6.98 -16.84 12.48
CA ALA A 84 5.72 -16.83 11.73
C ALA A 84 5.17 -18.25 11.61
N SER A 85 3.91 -18.45 12.01
CA SER A 85 3.20 -19.72 11.84
C SER A 85 3.04 -20.09 10.36
N SER A 86 3.38 -21.33 9.99
CA SER A 86 3.18 -21.83 8.62
C SER A 86 1.71 -21.80 8.20
N LYS A 87 0.77 -22.07 9.14
CA LYS A 87 -0.67 -21.99 8.89
C LYS A 87 -1.10 -20.56 8.55
N LEU A 88 -0.58 -19.58 9.28
CA LEU A 88 -0.86 -18.16 9.04
C LEU A 88 -0.34 -17.72 7.67
N ARG A 89 0.89 -18.12 7.31
CA ARG A 89 1.49 -17.82 6.00
C ARG A 89 0.67 -18.40 4.85
N PHE A 90 0.22 -19.65 5.00
CA PHE A 90 -0.62 -20.31 4.01
C PHE A 90 -1.97 -19.58 3.86
N ALA A 91 -2.67 -19.34 4.96
CA ALA A 91 -3.95 -18.62 4.95
C ALA A 91 -3.81 -17.21 4.36
N HIS A 92 -2.75 -16.47 4.74
CA HIS A 92 -2.43 -15.17 4.16
C HIS A 92 -2.25 -15.25 2.64
N GLY A 93 -1.48 -16.24 2.14
CA GLY A 93 -1.28 -16.44 0.71
C GLY A 93 -2.54 -16.80 -0.07
N VAL A 94 -3.41 -17.66 0.49
CA VAL A 94 -4.70 -18.03 -0.13
C VAL A 94 -5.63 -16.82 -0.20
N CYS A 95 -5.85 -16.13 0.92
CA CYS A 95 -6.67 -14.92 0.93
C CYS A 95 -6.06 -13.80 0.08
N GLY A 96 -4.73 -13.71 0.00
CA GLY A 96 -4.03 -12.75 -0.85
C GLY A 96 -4.23 -13.04 -2.34
N SER A 97 -4.34 -14.32 -2.71
CA SER A 97 -4.68 -14.74 -4.08
C SER A 97 -6.13 -14.39 -4.44
N LEU A 98 -7.05 -14.43 -3.47
CA LEU A 98 -8.43 -13.95 -3.68
C LEU A 98 -8.47 -12.42 -3.79
N ALA A 99 -7.76 -11.71 -2.91
CA ALA A 99 -7.65 -10.26 -2.94
C ALA A 99 -7.01 -9.76 -4.24
N SER A 100 -6.05 -10.50 -4.81
CA SER A 100 -5.37 -10.12 -6.04
C SER A 100 -6.29 -10.14 -7.26
N LEU A 101 -7.31 -10.99 -7.31
CA LEU A 101 -8.32 -10.98 -8.38
C LEU A 101 -9.02 -9.61 -8.45
N TYR A 102 -9.47 -9.11 -7.30
CA TYR A 102 -10.04 -7.77 -7.21
C TYR A 102 -8.99 -6.69 -7.51
N ALA A 103 -7.81 -6.76 -6.88
CA ALA A 103 -6.79 -5.72 -7.02
C ALA A 103 -6.31 -5.57 -8.47
N LEU A 104 -6.10 -6.68 -9.20
CA LEU A 104 -5.69 -6.65 -10.59
C LEU A 104 -6.78 -6.08 -11.50
N PHE A 105 -8.04 -6.47 -11.28
CA PHE A 105 -9.17 -5.86 -11.97
C PHE A 105 -9.26 -4.36 -11.70
N HIS A 106 -9.16 -3.96 -10.43
CA HIS A 106 -9.27 -2.57 -9.99
C HIS A 106 -8.13 -1.69 -10.56
N ILE A 107 -6.89 -2.19 -10.53
CA ILE A 107 -5.73 -1.51 -11.13
C ILE A 107 -5.87 -1.45 -12.65
N GLY A 108 -6.33 -2.52 -13.29
CA GLY A 108 -6.59 -2.56 -14.74
C GLY A 108 -7.66 -1.55 -15.16
N ASN A 109 -8.73 -1.43 -14.39
CA ASN A 109 -9.76 -0.41 -14.58
C ASN A 109 -9.16 1.01 -14.53
N HIS A 110 -8.35 1.32 -13.50
CA HIS A 110 -7.67 2.61 -13.42
C HIS A 110 -6.70 2.86 -14.59
N ALA A 111 -6.00 1.82 -15.06
CA ALA A 111 -5.11 1.94 -16.22
C ALA A 111 -5.89 2.26 -17.50
N ALA A 112 -7.12 1.75 -17.65
CA ALA A 112 -7.97 2.05 -18.80
C ALA A 112 -8.35 3.53 -18.91
N GLY A 113 -8.27 4.28 -17.79
CA GLY A 113 -8.48 5.72 -17.77
C GLY A 113 -7.49 6.51 -18.64
N ILE A 114 -6.32 5.95 -18.98
CA ILE A 114 -5.41 6.57 -19.95
C ILE A 114 -5.99 6.62 -21.36
N PHE A 115 -6.97 5.78 -21.70
CA PHE A 115 -7.63 5.84 -23.00
C PHE A 115 -8.83 6.79 -22.95
N SER A 116 -9.71 6.65 -21.96
CA SER A 116 -10.78 7.62 -21.69
C SER A 116 -11.42 7.39 -20.32
N VAL A 117 -12.03 8.44 -19.77
CA VAL A 117 -12.89 8.37 -18.58
C VAL A 117 -14.11 7.48 -18.82
N GLN A 118 -14.61 7.44 -20.06
CA GLN A 118 -15.74 6.60 -20.45
C GLN A 118 -15.40 5.11 -20.35
N LEU A 119 -14.25 4.69 -20.91
CA LEU A 119 -13.81 3.30 -20.84
C LEU A 119 -13.58 2.83 -19.40
N HIS A 120 -12.94 3.68 -18.59
CA HIS A 120 -12.84 3.44 -17.15
C HIS A 120 -14.22 3.25 -16.50
N SER A 121 -15.20 4.08 -16.85
CA SER A 121 -16.53 4.00 -16.24
C SER A 121 -17.28 2.73 -16.64
N GLU A 122 -17.19 2.30 -17.90
CA GLU A 122 -17.80 1.06 -18.38
C GLU A 122 -17.22 -0.18 -17.69
N ILE A 123 -15.89 -0.27 -17.61
CA ILE A 123 -15.21 -1.36 -16.90
C ILE A 123 -15.58 -1.32 -15.41
N MET A 124 -15.57 -0.14 -14.78
CA MET A 124 -15.94 0.04 -13.38
C MET A 124 -17.35 -0.48 -13.09
N GLU A 125 -18.35 -0.11 -13.88
CA GLU A 125 -19.74 -0.55 -13.68
C GLU A 125 -19.91 -2.06 -13.86
N PHE A 126 -19.23 -2.66 -14.85
CA PHE A 126 -19.19 -4.12 -14.98
C PHE A 126 -18.65 -4.79 -13.71
N GLY A 127 -17.55 -4.28 -13.15
CA GLY A 127 -16.99 -4.81 -11.92
C GLY A 127 -17.89 -4.60 -10.70
N ARG A 128 -18.54 -3.44 -10.59
CA ARG A 128 -19.41 -3.08 -9.45
C ARG A 128 -20.58 -4.04 -9.30
N ALA A 129 -21.11 -4.57 -10.41
CA ALA A 129 -22.14 -5.62 -10.36
C ALA A 129 -21.71 -6.86 -9.55
N VAL A 130 -20.40 -7.12 -9.45
CA VAL A 130 -19.82 -8.23 -8.70
C VAL A 130 -19.36 -7.78 -7.31
N TYR A 131 -18.37 -6.88 -7.24
CA TYR A 131 -17.70 -6.56 -5.97
C TYR A 131 -18.47 -5.59 -5.07
N ARG A 132 -19.53 -4.93 -5.58
CA ARG A 132 -20.48 -4.15 -4.76
C ARG A 132 -21.83 -4.85 -4.54
N SER A 133 -21.93 -6.13 -4.88
CA SER A 133 -23.11 -6.93 -4.55
C SER A 133 -23.26 -7.10 -3.03
N THR A 134 -24.46 -7.46 -2.57
CA THR A 134 -24.80 -7.68 -1.15
C THR A 134 -23.85 -8.65 -0.45
N LEU A 135 -23.30 -9.63 -1.19
CA LEU A 135 -22.32 -10.58 -0.65
C LEU A 135 -20.88 -10.22 -1.04
N GLY A 136 -20.65 -9.72 -2.25
CA GLY A 136 -19.31 -9.42 -2.75
C GLY A 136 -18.59 -8.34 -1.94
N GLU A 137 -19.29 -7.25 -1.61
CA GLU A 137 -18.71 -6.13 -0.84
C GLU A 137 -18.22 -6.56 0.55
N PRO A 138 -19.06 -7.16 1.43
CA PRO A 138 -18.62 -7.56 2.76
C PRO A 138 -17.55 -8.66 2.73
N LEU A 139 -17.61 -9.59 1.78
CA LEU A 139 -16.57 -10.63 1.63
C LEU A 139 -15.22 -10.03 1.24
N LEU A 140 -15.20 -9.09 0.29
CA LEU A 140 -13.99 -8.40 -0.12
C LEU A 140 -13.40 -7.59 1.04
N VAL A 141 -14.25 -6.86 1.78
CA VAL A 141 -13.86 -6.14 3.00
C VAL A 141 -13.22 -7.09 4.02
N ALA A 142 -13.86 -8.23 4.30
CA ALA A 142 -13.35 -9.22 5.25
C ALA A 142 -11.99 -9.79 4.81
N VAL A 143 -11.82 -10.11 3.53
CA VAL A 143 -10.55 -10.57 2.97
C VAL A 143 -9.46 -9.50 3.11
N MET A 144 -9.76 -8.23 2.80
CA MET A 144 -8.81 -7.13 2.92
C MET A 144 -8.40 -6.88 4.37
N LEU A 145 -9.35 -6.87 5.32
CA LEU A 145 -9.06 -6.76 6.74
C LEU A 145 -8.22 -7.93 7.25
N PHE A 146 -8.53 -9.15 6.80
CA PHE A 146 -7.71 -10.32 7.11
C PHE A 146 -6.28 -10.16 6.56
N GLN A 147 -6.11 -9.66 5.33
CA GLN A 147 -4.79 -9.38 4.76
C GLN A 147 -4.01 -8.37 5.60
N VAL A 148 -4.65 -7.30 6.06
CA VAL A 148 -4.03 -6.29 6.94
C VAL A 148 -3.58 -6.93 8.26
N LEU A 149 -4.48 -7.61 8.97
CA LEU A 149 -4.18 -8.16 10.29
C LEU A 149 -3.13 -9.27 10.24
N SER A 150 -3.26 -10.20 9.29
CA SER A 150 -2.28 -11.27 9.09
C SER A 150 -0.94 -10.72 8.59
N GLY A 151 -0.95 -9.71 7.71
CA GLY A 151 0.23 -9.02 7.22
C GLY A 151 1.01 -8.33 8.34
N ILE A 152 0.34 -7.56 9.21
CA ILE A 152 0.95 -6.92 10.39
C ILE A 152 1.62 -7.97 11.29
N ARG A 153 0.95 -9.09 11.53
CA ARG A 153 1.51 -10.19 12.33
C ARG A 153 2.77 -10.78 11.69
N LEU A 154 2.79 -10.95 10.36
CA LEU A 154 3.96 -11.45 9.61
C LEU A 154 5.11 -10.44 9.60
N ILE A 155 4.81 -9.16 9.41
CA ILE A 155 5.79 -8.06 9.50
C ILE A 155 6.46 -8.08 10.88
N TRP A 156 5.69 -8.23 11.95
CA TRP A 156 6.25 -8.31 13.30
C TRP A 156 7.22 -9.48 13.45
N CYS A 157 6.85 -10.68 12.98
CA CYS A 157 7.74 -11.86 13.02
C CYS A 157 9.03 -11.65 12.23
N TRP A 158 8.93 -11.05 11.05
CA TRP A 158 10.05 -10.97 10.10
C TRP A 158 10.89 -9.71 10.23
N SER A 159 10.42 -8.72 10.99
CA SER A 159 11.21 -7.53 11.33
C SER A 159 12.39 -7.81 12.26
N GLU A 160 12.38 -8.94 12.97
CA GLU A 160 13.48 -9.39 13.84
C GLU A 160 14.40 -10.40 13.15
N ALA A 161 14.07 -10.84 11.94
CA ALA A 161 14.81 -11.87 11.23
C ALA A 161 15.80 -11.26 10.23
N ALA A 162 16.96 -11.90 10.09
CA ALA A 162 17.84 -11.64 8.95
C ALA A 162 17.07 -11.93 7.64
N ALA A 163 17.19 -11.02 6.67
CA ALA A 163 16.40 -11.05 5.46
C ALA A 163 17.24 -10.63 4.26
N ASP A 164 17.10 -11.35 3.15
CA ASP A 164 17.61 -10.88 1.87
C ASP A 164 16.77 -9.68 1.37
N ARG A 165 17.27 -9.00 0.34
CA ARG A 165 16.57 -7.85 -0.28
C ARG A 165 15.13 -8.16 -0.71
N TYR A 166 14.84 -9.39 -1.14
CA TYR A 166 13.51 -9.79 -1.62
C TYR A 166 12.54 -9.92 -0.45
N ARG A 167 12.97 -10.54 0.66
CA ARG A 167 12.19 -10.60 1.90
C ARG A 167 12.03 -9.21 2.50
N THR A 168 13.09 -8.39 2.54
CA THR A 168 13.01 -7.01 3.01
C THR A 168 11.97 -6.22 2.23
N PHE A 169 12.00 -6.30 0.89
CA PHE A 169 10.98 -5.66 0.06
C PHE A 169 9.58 -6.18 0.36
N GLN A 170 9.40 -7.50 0.50
CA GLN A 170 8.09 -8.09 0.80
C GLN A 170 7.52 -7.59 2.14
N VAL A 171 8.36 -7.49 3.17
CA VAL A 171 7.96 -6.96 4.48
C VAL A 171 7.66 -5.46 4.41
N ALA A 172 8.50 -4.69 3.72
CA ALA A 172 8.33 -3.25 3.52
C ALA A 172 7.06 -2.89 2.75
N SER A 173 6.85 -3.53 1.59
CA SER A 173 5.63 -3.36 0.80
C SER A 173 4.39 -3.81 1.58
N GLY A 174 4.49 -4.88 2.38
CA GLY A 174 3.41 -5.28 3.28
C GLY A 174 3.07 -4.22 4.33
N ALA A 175 4.07 -3.55 4.92
CA ALA A 175 3.86 -2.46 5.88
C ALA A 175 3.16 -1.26 5.24
N PHE A 176 3.58 -0.88 4.02
CA PHE A 176 2.88 0.12 3.23
C PHE A 176 1.43 -0.30 2.96
N MET A 177 1.23 -1.52 2.45
CA MET A 177 -0.08 -2.04 2.06
C MET A 177 -1.06 -2.11 3.23
N ALA A 178 -0.60 -2.45 4.44
CA ALA A 178 -1.46 -2.50 5.61
C ALA A 178 -2.15 -1.14 5.86
N LEU A 179 -1.38 -0.05 5.81
CA LEU A 179 -1.91 1.31 5.98
C LEU A 179 -2.61 1.83 4.73
N PHE A 180 -2.13 1.47 3.54
CA PHE A 180 -2.77 1.81 2.27
C PHE A 180 -4.18 1.23 2.19
N ILE A 181 -4.37 -0.06 2.48
CA ILE A 181 -5.67 -0.72 2.43
C ILE A 181 -6.64 -0.07 3.43
N LEU A 182 -6.21 0.14 4.69
CA LEU A 182 -7.05 0.78 5.70
C LEU A 182 -7.44 2.21 5.29
N GLY A 183 -6.46 3.01 4.88
CA GLY A 183 -6.69 4.39 4.45
C GLY A 183 -7.58 4.48 3.21
N HIS A 184 -7.31 3.65 2.21
CA HIS A 184 -8.07 3.63 0.96
C HIS A 184 -9.51 3.15 1.17
N MET A 185 -9.72 2.09 1.96
CA MET A 185 -11.06 1.64 2.33
C MET A 185 -11.81 2.70 3.15
N ASN A 186 -11.14 3.38 4.09
CA ASN A 186 -11.73 4.50 4.81
C ASN A 186 -12.16 5.63 3.86
N SER A 187 -11.30 6.02 2.92
CA SER A 187 -11.62 7.06 1.93
C SER A 187 -12.85 6.70 1.08
N VAL A 188 -12.96 5.43 0.66
CA VAL A 188 -14.06 4.97 -0.22
C VAL A 188 -15.36 4.75 0.54
N PHE A 189 -15.33 4.01 1.65
CA PHE A 189 -16.55 3.63 2.37
C PHE A 189 -17.01 4.70 3.35
N VAL A 190 -16.09 5.25 4.13
CA VAL A 190 -16.44 6.13 5.25
C VAL A 190 -16.47 7.58 4.79
N PHE A 191 -15.38 8.07 4.20
CA PHE A 191 -15.29 9.47 3.81
C PHE A 191 -16.21 9.80 2.62
N ALA A 192 -16.09 9.10 1.50
CA ALA A 192 -16.88 9.41 0.31
C ALA A 192 -18.35 9.00 0.44
N ARG A 193 -18.62 7.72 0.69
CA ARG A 193 -20.00 7.20 0.64
C ARG A 193 -20.84 7.58 1.85
N ILE A 194 -20.31 7.47 3.07
CA ILE A 194 -21.08 7.74 4.29
C ILE A 194 -21.06 9.22 4.65
N TRP A 195 -19.88 9.85 4.67
CA TRP A 195 -19.73 11.21 5.19
C TRP A 195 -20.04 12.30 4.14
N LEU A 196 -19.50 12.19 2.92
CA LEU A 196 -19.80 13.12 1.81
C LEU A 196 -21.09 12.79 1.06
N GLY A 197 -21.53 11.53 1.07
CA GLY A 197 -22.70 11.08 0.29
C GLY A 197 -22.47 11.05 -1.23
N ILE A 198 -21.21 10.96 -1.68
CA ILE A 198 -20.84 11.00 -3.11
C ILE A 198 -20.45 9.60 -3.65
N PRO A 199 -20.60 9.38 -4.97
CA PRO A 199 -20.05 8.19 -5.60
C PRO A 199 -18.52 8.16 -5.54
N THR A 200 -17.97 6.95 -5.66
CA THR A 200 -16.52 6.68 -5.66
C THR A 200 -16.08 6.26 -7.05
N ASP A 201 -16.14 7.21 -7.97
CA ASP A 201 -15.85 7.10 -9.39
C ASP A 201 -14.56 7.84 -9.77
N TRP A 202 -14.38 8.10 -11.07
CA TRP A 202 -13.19 8.79 -11.58
C TRP A 202 -13.03 10.18 -10.97
N SER A 203 -14.10 10.98 -10.93
CA SER A 203 -14.08 12.34 -10.39
C SER A 203 -13.66 12.38 -8.93
N PHE A 204 -14.13 11.43 -8.11
CA PHE A 204 -13.64 11.27 -6.73
C PHE A 204 -12.16 10.88 -6.69
N ALA A 205 -11.73 9.93 -7.53
CA ALA A 205 -10.36 9.44 -7.53
C ALA A 205 -9.33 10.49 -7.99
N THR A 206 -9.72 11.37 -8.92
CA THR A 206 -8.85 12.41 -9.48
C THR A 206 -9.03 13.78 -8.82
N GLY A 207 -10.02 13.97 -7.94
CA GLY A 207 -10.25 15.26 -7.27
C GLY A 207 -10.79 16.33 -8.23
N GLU A 208 -11.70 15.97 -9.13
CA GLU A 208 -12.35 16.94 -10.00
C GLU A 208 -13.13 18.00 -9.20
N PRO A 209 -13.19 19.27 -9.69
CA PRO A 209 -12.63 19.76 -10.97
C PRO A 209 -11.16 20.19 -10.90
N ALA A 210 -10.52 20.20 -9.72
CA ALA A 210 -9.13 20.63 -9.57
C ALA A 210 -8.15 19.66 -10.26
N GLY A 211 -8.45 18.37 -10.22
CA GLY A 211 -7.59 17.31 -10.75
C GLY A 211 -6.41 17.00 -9.80
N LEU A 212 -5.81 15.82 -9.99
CA LEU A 212 -4.91 15.22 -9.00
C LEU A 212 -3.66 16.07 -8.73
N ILE A 213 -3.19 16.83 -9.72
CA ILE A 213 -2.00 17.68 -9.62
C ILE A 213 -2.29 18.97 -8.86
N HIS A 214 -3.45 19.60 -9.08
CA HIS A 214 -3.78 20.89 -8.49
C HIS A 214 -4.59 20.78 -7.19
N ASP A 215 -5.08 19.58 -6.88
CA ASP A 215 -5.74 19.31 -5.61
C ASP A 215 -4.85 19.65 -4.41
N SER A 216 -5.44 20.25 -3.37
CA SER A 216 -4.70 20.67 -2.18
C SER A 216 -4.00 19.52 -1.43
N TRP A 217 -4.46 18.28 -1.65
CA TRP A 217 -3.91 17.06 -1.07
C TRP A 217 -2.94 16.35 -2.03
N ASN A 218 -2.59 16.92 -3.19
CA ASN A 218 -1.69 16.30 -4.19
C ASN A 218 -0.39 15.76 -3.58
N ILE A 219 0.19 16.50 -2.63
CA ILE A 219 1.51 16.20 -2.04
C ILE A 219 1.51 14.86 -1.29
N ARG A 220 0.33 14.41 -0.86
CA ARG A 220 0.12 13.13 -0.20
C ARG A 220 -0.61 12.12 -1.08
N LEU A 221 -1.57 12.54 -1.91
CA LEU A 221 -2.35 11.65 -2.77
C LEU A 221 -1.52 11.04 -3.90
N LEU A 222 -0.69 11.83 -4.58
CA LEU A 222 0.08 11.32 -5.71
C LEU A 222 1.09 10.23 -5.29
N PRO A 223 1.92 10.42 -4.24
CA PRO A 223 2.78 9.34 -3.74
C PRO A 223 1.97 8.18 -3.16
N HIS A 224 0.84 8.44 -2.50
CA HIS A 224 -0.04 7.39 -1.96
C HIS A 224 -0.56 6.45 -3.06
N TYR A 225 -1.10 6.98 -4.17
CA TYR A 225 -1.60 6.16 -5.27
C TYR A 225 -0.48 5.50 -6.06
N ALA A 226 0.56 6.25 -6.43
CA ALA A 226 1.67 5.72 -7.19
C ALA A 226 2.34 4.54 -6.47
N MET A 227 2.66 4.71 -5.19
CA MET A 227 3.25 3.64 -4.39
C MET A 227 2.24 2.55 -4.04
N GLY A 228 0.95 2.88 -3.90
CA GLY A 228 -0.12 1.90 -3.73
C GLY A 228 -0.14 0.89 -4.88
N VAL A 229 -0.14 1.37 -6.13
CA VAL A 229 -0.07 0.50 -7.32
C VAL A 229 1.24 -0.27 -7.34
N PHE A 230 2.38 0.42 -7.25
CA PHE A 230 3.70 -0.21 -7.38
C PHE A 230 3.95 -1.29 -6.31
N PHE A 231 3.69 -0.97 -5.04
CA PHE A 231 3.88 -1.93 -3.95
C PHE A 231 2.87 -3.06 -4.00
N THR A 232 1.61 -2.82 -4.36
CA THR A 232 0.63 -3.92 -4.49
C THR A 232 1.09 -4.94 -5.52
N LEU A 233 1.40 -4.51 -6.74
CA LEU A 233 1.81 -5.42 -7.82
C LEU A 233 3.13 -6.13 -7.49
N THR A 234 4.12 -5.40 -6.97
CA THR A 234 5.43 -5.99 -6.64
C THR A 234 5.38 -6.87 -5.38
N HIS A 235 4.46 -6.61 -4.46
CA HIS A 235 4.19 -7.50 -3.32
C HIS A 235 3.61 -8.84 -3.78
N LEU A 236 2.68 -8.83 -4.74
CA LEU A 236 2.16 -10.06 -5.36
C LEU A 236 3.29 -10.85 -6.04
N LEU A 237 4.19 -10.18 -6.76
CA LEU A 237 5.39 -10.82 -7.34
C LEU A 237 6.33 -11.38 -6.27
N SER A 238 6.42 -10.74 -5.10
CA SER A 238 7.19 -11.27 -3.97
C SER A 238 6.57 -12.55 -3.41
N GLY A 239 5.24 -12.60 -3.31
CA GLY A 239 4.49 -13.81 -2.97
C GLY A 239 4.69 -14.92 -4.00
N LEU A 240 4.53 -14.61 -5.29
CA LEU A 240 4.75 -15.54 -6.40
C LEU A 240 6.17 -16.11 -6.39
N ARG A 241 7.19 -15.26 -6.17
CA ARG A 241 8.59 -15.69 -6.04
C ARG A 241 8.75 -16.76 -4.95
N VAL A 242 8.11 -16.58 -3.80
CA VAL A 242 8.15 -17.57 -2.70
C VAL A 242 7.52 -18.89 -3.15
N VAL A 243 6.38 -18.84 -3.83
CA VAL A 243 5.69 -20.04 -4.36
C VAL A 243 6.55 -20.75 -5.41
N LEU A 244 7.12 -20.03 -6.37
CA LEU A 244 7.96 -20.60 -7.43
C LEU A 244 9.17 -21.35 -6.88
N ILE A 245 9.89 -20.72 -5.94
CA ILE A 245 11.06 -21.35 -5.30
C ILE A 245 10.63 -22.60 -4.52
N ALA A 246 9.49 -22.55 -3.82
CA ALA A 246 8.96 -23.70 -3.09
C ALA A 246 8.57 -24.87 -4.01
N HIS A 247 8.27 -24.60 -5.29
CA HIS A 247 7.93 -25.61 -6.30
C HIS A 247 9.10 -25.88 -7.27
N GLY A 248 10.34 -25.67 -6.83
CA GLY A 248 11.54 -26.11 -7.55
C GLY A 248 12.01 -25.19 -8.69
N THR A 249 11.40 -24.02 -8.86
CA THR A 249 11.91 -23.02 -9.82
C THR A 249 13.28 -22.51 -9.36
N PRO A 250 14.31 -22.48 -10.22
CA PRO A 250 15.62 -21.95 -9.84
C PRO A 250 15.54 -20.50 -9.34
N THR A 251 16.25 -20.21 -8.25
CA THR A 251 16.23 -18.89 -7.60
C THR A 251 16.57 -17.76 -8.57
N HIS A 252 17.50 -17.97 -9.50
CA HIS A 252 17.85 -16.95 -10.50
C HIS A 252 16.68 -16.62 -11.44
N THR A 253 15.89 -17.61 -11.86
CA THR A 253 14.71 -17.43 -12.70
C THR A 253 13.62 -16.69 -11.93
N ALA A 254 13.35 -17.10 -10.69
CA ALA A 254 12.37 -16.45 -9.82
C ALA A 254 12.76 -14.98 -9.52
N ASN A 255 14.06 -14.71 -9.34
CA ASN A 255 14.59 -13.35 -9.18
C ASN A 255 14.43 -12.50 -10.45
N ARG A 256 14.71 -13.08 -11.64
CA ARG A 256 14.52 -12.38 -12.91
C ARG A 256 13.06 -11.97 -13.09
N LEU A 257 12.14 -12.90 -12.86
CA LEU A 257 10.70 -12.64 -12.94
C LEU A 257 10.28 -11.51 -11.99
N TRP A 258 10.81 -11.52 -10.78
CA TRP A 258 10.56 -10.48 -9.79
C TRP A 258 11.01 -9.09 -10.27
N TRP A 259 12.23 -8.98 -10.83
CA TRP A 259 12.75 -7.71 -11.35
C TRP A 259 12.00 -7.24 -12.59
N THR A 260 11.73 -8.12 -13.55
CA THR A 260 10.98 -7.76 -14.77
C THR A 260 9.55 -7.34 -14.41
N GLY A 261 8.90 -8.08 -13.52
CA GLY A 261 7.56 -7.73 -13.04
C GLY A 261 7.55 -6.44 -12.22
N GLY A 262 8.58 -6.18 -11.41
CA GLY A 262 8.72 -4.91 -10.69
C GLY A 262 8.86 -3.72 -11.64
N ALA A 263 9.65 -3.85 -12.72
CA ALA A 263 9.76 -2.84 -13.76
C ALA A 263 8.41 -2.59 -14.47
N LEU A 264 7.68 -3.66 -14.82
CA LEU A 264 6.33 -3.55 -15.39
C LEU A 264 5.35 -2.88 -14.42
N SER A 265 5.44 -3.18 -13.13
CA SER A 265 4.63 -2.54 -12.08
C SER A 265 4.88 -1.03 -12.03
N GLY A 266 6.15 -0.61 -12.19
CA GLY A 266 6.51 0.79 -12.33
C GLY A 266 5.91 1.44 -13.59
N GLY A 267 5.94 0.73 -14.72
CA GLY A 267 5.31 1.19 -15.97
C GLY A 267 3.79 1.39 -15.82
N ILE A 268 3.09 0.42 -15.22
CA ILE A 268 1.65 0.51 -14.94
C ILE A 268 1.34 1.70 -14.02
N CYS A 269 2.16 1.90 -12.99
CA CYS A 269 2.04 3.07 -12.11
C CYS A 269 2.13 4.38 -12.91
N VAL A 270 3.11 4.52 -13.82
CA VAL A 270 3.25 5.72 -14.66
C VAL A 270 2.01 5.91 -15.53
N VAL A 271 1.54 4.86 -16.20
CA VAL A 271 0.32 4.90 -17.03
C VAL A 271 -0.88 5.41 -16.24
N ILE A 272 -1.13 4.86 -15.05
CA ILE A 272 -2.26 5.27 -14.20
C ILE A 272 -2.10 6.73 -13.75
N MET A 273 -0.92 7.12 -13.27
CA MET A 273 -0.69 8.50 -12.82
C MET A 273 -0.82 9.52 -13.93
N CYS A 274 -0.38 9.20 -15.16
CA CYS A 274 -0.62 10.03 -16.33
C CYS A 274 -2.11 10.16 -16.64
N GLY A 275 -2.84 9.05 -16.69
CA GLY A 275 -4.29 9.05 -16.90
C GLY A 275 -5.03 9.89 -15.86
N MET A 276 -4.76 9.65 -14.57
CA MET A 276 -5.38 10.38 -13.45
C MET A 276 -4.99 11.87 -13.39
N SER A 277 -3.91 12.26 -14.08
CA SER A 277 -3.47 13.65 -14.22
C SER A 277 -4.03 14.34 -15.47
N GLY A 278 -4.87 13.66 -16.25
CA GLY A 278 -5.57 14.21 -17.41
C GLY A 278 -4.97 13.85 -18.78
N LEU A 279 -3.94 12.99 -18.85
CA LEU A 279 -3.45 12.49 -20.12
C LEU A 279 -4.39 11.40 -20.67
N HIS A 280 -4.94 11.62 -21.87
CA HIS A 280 -5.72 10.61 -22.59
C HIS A 280 -5.12 10.34 -23.98
N LEU A 281 -4.89 9.07 -24.30
CA LEU A 281 -4.42 8.59 -25.60
C LEU A 281 -5.64 8.48 -26.53
N ASN A 282 -6.02 9.61 -27.13
CA ASN A 282 -7.02 9.67 -28.19
C ASN A 282 -6.40 9.30 -29.55
#